data_AF-A0A7E4VPY3-F1
#
_entry.id   AF-A0A7E4VPY3-F1
#
_cell.length_a   1.000
_cell.length_b   1.000
_cell.length_c   1.000
_cell.angle_alpha   90.00
_cell.angle_beta   90.00
_cell.angle_gamma   90.00
#
_symmetry.space_group_name_H-M   'P 1'
#
loop_
_entity.id
_entity.type
_entity.pdbx_description
1 polymer ?
#
loop_
_entity_poly.entity_id
_entity_poly.type
_entity_poly.pdbx_seq_one_letter_code
_entity_poly.pdbx_strand_id
1 'polypeptide(L)'
;MFPTPQTKIKFCRVDMPEATKKRLEAKLYESLRKLPSEKWKMELGRRIKDSLDAGNEKGEGPWHCAVGTKFALNTTNKGNGFAHVMIGRYVHLVVWQTVEKVCMVNEDTDLTSFEDKVNTAVEKPHASA
;
A
#
# COMPACT_ATOMS: atom_id res chain seq x y z
N MET A 1 -0.64 -16.15 21.58
CA MET A 1 0.81 -16.33 21.81
C MET A 1 1.48 -14.97 21.65
N PHE A 2 2.25 -14.53 22.65
CA PHE A 2 3.03 -13.29 22.61
C PHE A 2 4.44 -13.60 22.06
N PRO A 3 5.00 -12.80 21.13
CA PRO A 3 6.33 -13.03 20.60
C PRO A 3 7.39 -12.62 21.63
N THR A 4 8.35 -13.51 21.89
CA THR A 4 9.53 -13.25 22.74
C THR A 4 10.69 -12.71 21.90
N PRO A 5 11.75 -12.14 22.51
CA PRO A 5 12.94 -11.66 21.79
C PRO A 5 13.62 -12.72 20.90
N GLN A 6 13.43 -14.01 21.19
CA GLN A 6 13.97 -15.13 20.42
C GLN A 6 13.05 -15.58 19.26
N THR A 7 11.93 -14.88 19.06
CA THR A 7 10.95 -15.23 18.05
C THR A 7 11.55 -15.07 16.66
N LYS A 8 11.63 -16.18 15.91
CA LYS A 8 12.12 -16.17 14.53
C LYS A 8 11.19 -15.33 13.65
N ILE A 9 11.75 -14.44 12.85
CA ILE A 9 11.04 -13.65 11.86
C ILE A 9 11.40 -14.18 10.47
N LYS A 10 10.40 -14.40 9.63
CA LYS A 10 10.58 -14.86 8.25
C LYS A 10 9.79 -13.97 7.29
N PHE A 11 10.48 -13.38 6.32
CA PHE A 11 9.83 -12.67 5.21
C PHE A 11 9.39 -13.71 4.18
N CYS A 12 8.08 -13.88 4.02
CA CYS A 12 7.48 -14.89 3.14
C CYS A 12 7.35 -14.40 1.70
N ARG A 13 6.88 -13.16 1.53
CA ARG A 13 6.77 -12.49 0.23
C ARG A 13 7.02 -11.01 0.44
N VAL A 14 7.87 -10.41 -0.39
CA VAL A 14 8.19 -8.99 -0.33
C VAL A 14 8.21 -8.46 -1.75
N ASP A 15 7.40 -7.44 -1.99
CA ASP A 15 7.26 -6.72 -3.24
C ASP A 15 7.20 -5.21 -2.91
N MET A 16 8.35 -4.65 -2.57
CA MET A 16 8.53 -3.24 -2.22
C MET A 16 10.00 -2.84 -2.40
N PRO A 17 10.30 -1.52 -2.48
CA PRO A 17 11.67 -1.02 -2.54
C PRO A 17 12.52 -1.45 -1.32
N GLU A 18 13.82 -1.66 -1.54
CA GLU A 18 14.75 -2.11 -0.50
C GLU A 18 14.84 -1.13 0.68
N ALA A 19 14.72 0.18 0.42
CA ALA A 19 14.68 1.20 1.46
C ALA A 19 13.46 1.04 2.39
N THR A 20 12.28 0.80 1.80
CA THR A 20 11.03 0.54 2.53
C THR A 20 11.10 -0.76 3.32
N LYS A 21 11.67 -1.81 2.72
CA LYS A 21 11.89 -3.09 3.39
C LYS A 21 12.81 -2.95 4.61
N LYS A 22 13.95 -2.24 4.49
CA LYS A 22 14.86 -1.99 5.62
C LYS A 22 14.17 -1.22 6.76
N ARG A 23 13.32 -0.26 6.43
CA ARG A 23 12.51 0.49 7.41
C ARG A 23 11.51 -0.43 8.11
N LEU A 24 10.80 -1.27 7.36
CA LEU A 24 9.89 -2.27 7.90
C LEU A 24 10.62 -3.23 8.87
N GLU A 25 11.76 -3.77 8.45
CA GLU A 25 12.59 -4.66 9.26
C GLU A 25 13.01 -3.98 10.57
N ALA A 26 13.66 -2.82 10.48
CA ALA A 26 14.13 -2.08 11.64
C ALA A 26 12.98 -1.78 12.63
N LYS A 27 11.83 -1.31 12.12
CA LYS A 27 10.68 -0.98 12.95
C LYS A 27 10.03 -2.20 13.56
N LEU A 28 10.00 -3.32 12.85
CA LEU A 28 9.48 -4.59 13.35
C LEU A 28 10.29 -5.10 14.54
N TYR A 29 11.63 -5.16 14.40
CA TYR A 29 12.50 -5.58 15.49
C TYR A 29 12.42 -4.63 16.70
N GLU A 30 12.38 -3.31 16.46
CA GLU A 30 12.24 -2.32 17.52
C GLU A 30 10.90 -2.48 18.25
N SER A 31 9.81 -2.63 17.50
CA SER A 31 8.46 -2.72 18.05
C SER A 31 8.32 -3.97 18.92
N LEU A 32 8.72 -5.14 18.42
CA LEU A 32 8.62 -6.41 19.15
C LEU A 32 9.31 -6.40 20.52
N ARG A 33 10.38 -5.61 20.69
CA ARG A 33 11.08 -5.45 21.99
C ARG A 33 10.30 -4.60 23.00
N LYS A 34 9.41 -3.73 22.52
CA LYS A 34 8.71 -2.69 23.30
C LYS A 34 7.19 -2.89 23.34
N LEU A 35 6.70 -4.10 23.07
CA LEU A 35 5.24 -4.35 23.03
C LEU A 35 4.69 -4.63 24.43
N PRO A 36 3.57 -3.98 24.81
CA PRO A 36 2.83 -4.35 26.02
C PRO A 36 2.19 -5.74 25.83
N SER A 37 1.97 -6.50 26.91
CA SER A 37 1.43 -7.87 26.84
C SER A 37 -0.01 -7.90 26.33
N GLU A 38 -0.82 -6.92 26.72
CA GLU A 38 -2.22 -6.80 26.33
C GLU A 38 -2.34 -6.02 25.01
N LYS A 39 -3.10 -6.55 24.04
CA LYS A 39 -3.37 -5.94 22.72
C LYS A 39 -2.13 -5.69 21.83
N TRP A 40 -1.02 -6.37 22.09
CA TRP A 40 0.24 -6.23 21.35
C TRP A 40 0.13 -6.28 19.82
N LYS A 41 -0.82 -7.06 19.26
CA LYS A 41 -1.02 -7.17 17.80
C LYS A 41 -1.48 -5.86 17.17
N MET A 42 -2.42 -5.18 17.82
CA MET A 42 -2.96 -3.91 17.35
C MET A 42 -1.89 -2.83 17.42
N GLU A 43 -1.16 -2.76 18.53
CA GLU A 43 -0.09 -1.79 18.71
C GLU A 43 1.09 -2.03 17.75
N LEU A 44 1.44 -3.30 17.49
CA LEU A 44 2.41 -3.65 16.46
C LEU A 44 1.94 -3.18 15.08
N GLY A 45 0.68 -3.48 14.73
CA GLY A 45 0.12 -3.06 13.44
C GLY A 45 0.17 -1.55 13.24
N ARG A 46 -0.24 -0.80 14.27
CA ARG A 46 -0.20 0.67 14.29
C ARG A 46 1.23 1.22 14.12
N ARG A 47 2.18 0.78 14.95
CA ARG A 47 3.58 1.24 14.87
C ARG A 47 4.24 1.01 13.52
N ILE A 48 3.90 -0.11 12.88
CA ILE A 48 4.43 -0.46 11.55
C ILE A 48 3.79 0.40 10.48
N LYS A 49 2.46 0.56 10.50
CA LYS A 49 1.74 1.45 9.59
C LYS A 49 2.27 2.88 9.69
N ASP A 50 2.32 3.45 10.89
CA ASP A 50 2.76 4.83 11.13
C ASP A 50 4.20 5.06 10.61
N SER A 51 5.08 4.06 10.76
CA SER A 51 6.46 4.15 10.28
C SER A 51 6.58 4.07 8.76
N LEU A 52 5.67 3.35 8.09
CA LEU A 52 5.66 3.25 6.63
C LEU A 52 5.03 4.49 6.01
N ASP A 53 3.89 4.95 6.53
CA ASP A 53 3.23 6.19 6.09
C ASP A 53 4.14 7.42 6.27
N ALA A 54 4.93 7.48 7.35
CA ALA A 54 5.90 8.57 7.53
C ALA A 54 7.04 8.55 6.50
N GLY A 55 7.23 7.43 5.80
CA GLY A 55 8.18 7.29 4.71
C GLY A 55 7.57 7.51 3.33
N ASN A 56 6.26 7.77 3.22
CA ASN A 56 5.60 7.96 1.95
C ASN A 56 6.03 9.26 1.28
N GLU A 57 6.24 9.19 -0.02
CA GLU A 57 6.41 10.38 -0.85
C GLU A 57 5.05 11.04 -1.17
N LYS A 58 5.09 12.30 -1.58
CA LYS A 58 3.88 13.07 -1.92
C LYS A 58 3.19 12.41 -3.13
N GLY A 59 1.93 11.99 -2.95
CA GLY A 59 1.15 11.29 -3.97
C GLY A 59 1.15 9.77 -3.82
N GLU A 60 1.84 9.22 -2.83
CA GLU A 60 1.69 7.82 -2.46
C GLU A 60 0.49 7.59 -1.54
N GLY A 61 -0.29 6.55 -1.84
CA GLY A 61 -1.47 6.22 -1.03
C GLY A 61 -1.14 5.53 0.30
N PRO A 62 -2.14 5.35 1.17
CA PRO A 62 -1.91 4.93 2.55
C PRO A 62 -1.43 3.47 2.65
N TRP A 63 -0.62 3.19 3.66
CA TRP A 63 -0.28 1.84 4.08
C TRP A 63 -1.36 1.25 4.97
N HIS A 64 -1.59 -0.03 4.77
CA HIS A 64 -2.44 -0.86 5.60
C HIS A 64 -1.59 -1.93 6.26
N CYS A 65 -1.96 -2.31 7.48
CA CYS A 65 -1.27 -3.33 8.24
C CYS A 65 -2.28 -4.22 8.95
N ALA A 66 -2.12 -5.54 8.79
CA ALA A 66 -2.90 -6.54 9.47
C ALA A 66 -2.00 -7.52 10.22
N VAL A 67 -2.33 -7.80 11.48
CA VAL A 67 -1.59 -8.73 12.34
C VAL A 67 -2.55 -9.78 12.88
N GLY A 68 -2.35 -11.05 12.50
CA GLY A 68 -3.29 -12.14 12.78
C GLY A 68 -2.63 -13.50 12.87
N THR A 69 -3.40 -14.53 13.22
CA THR A 69 -2.91 -15.92 13.31
C THR A 69 -3.40 -16.84 12.19
N LYS A 70 -4.39 -16.39 11.42
CA LYS A 70 -4.90 -17.03 10.22
C LYS A 70 -5.12 -15.92 9.21
N PHE A 71 -4.48 -16.02 8.05
CA PHE A 71 -4.50 -14.95 7.07
C PHE A 71 -4.60 -15.53 5.66
N ALA A 72 -5.62 -15.10 4.93
CA ALA A 72 -5.77 -15.31 3.51
C ALA A 72 -6.04 -13.94 2.91
N LEU A 73 -5.23 -13.52 1.95
CA LEU A 73 -5.33 -12.22 1.32
C LEU A 73 -5.09 -12.36 -0.17
N ASN A 74 -6.00 -11.80 -0.96
CA ASN A 74 -5.84 -11.68 -2.40
C ASN A 74 -5.71 -10.19 -2.73
N THR A 75 -4.48 -9.69 -2.77
CA THR A 75 -4.20 -8.31 -3.20
C THR A 75 -3.43 -8.31 -4.51
N THR A 76 -3.85 -7.46 -5.43
CA THR A 76 -3.18 -7.17 -6.68
C THR A 76 -2.34 -5.91 -6.52
N ASN A 77 -1.30 -5.94 -5.70
CA ASN A 77 -0.27 -4.92 -5.71
C ASN A 77 0.82 -5.39 -6.66
N LYS A 78 0.83 -4.84 -7.88
CA LYS A 78 1.96 -5.03 -8.80
C LYS A 78 3.02 -3.98 -8.47
N GLY A 79 4.08 -4.39 -7.78
CA GLY A 79 5.39 -3.74 -7.86
C GLY A 79 5.71 -2.66 -6.85
N ASN A 80 4.76 -2.14 -6.06
CA ASN A 80 5.08 -1.12 -5.04
C ASN A 80 4.15 -1.23 -3.83
N GLY A 81 4.60 -2.00 -2.83
CA GLY A 81 4.08 -1.90 -1.48
C GLY A 81 3.31 -3.12 -1.03
N PHE A 82 4.01 -4.25 -0.89
CA PHE A 82 3.49 -5.43 -0.23
C PHE A 82 4.58 -6.19 0.53
N ALA A 83 4.33 -6.56 1.78
CA ALA A 83 5.11 -7.59 2.46
C ALA A 83 4.24 -8.48 3.33
N HIS A 84 4.56 -9.77 3.29
CA HIS A 84 4.07 -10.79 4.21
C HIS A 84 5.22 -11.29 5.07
N VAL A 85 5.09 -11.10 6.37
CA VAL A 85 6.07 -11.48 7.38
C VAL A 85 5.42 -12.45 8.35
N MET A 86 6.13 -13.54 8.65
CA MET A 86 5.77 -14.50 9.68
C MET A 86 6.61 -14.24 10.93
N ILE A 87 5.95 -14.05 12.06
CA ILE A 87 6.53 -13.82 13.38
C ILE A 87 6.27 -15.09 14.21
N GLY A 88 7.33 -15.84 14.47
CA GLY A 88 7.27 -17.13 15.11
C GLY A 88 6.62 -18.17 14.20
N ARG A 89 5.83 -19.06 14.79
CA ARG A 89 5.16 -20.15 14.05
C ARG A 89 3.75 -19.81 13.58
N TYR A 90 3.10 -18.82 14.21
CA TYR A 90 1.66 -18.64 14.10
C TYR A 90 1.22 -17.23 13.76
N VAL A 91 2.08 -16.22 13.84
CA VAL A 91 1.66 -14.83 13.63
C VAL A 91 2.07 -14.37 12.24
N HIS A 92 1.12 -13.80 11.53
CA HIS A 92 1.31 -13.19 10.23
C HIS A 92 1.13 -11.68 10.39
N LEU A 93 2.09 -10.94 9.90
CA LEU A 93 2.01 -9.51 9.66
C LEU A 93 1.98 -9.31 8.14
N VAL A 94 0.96 -8.63 7.66
CA VAL A 94 0.84 -8.27 6.25
C VAL A 94 0.68 -6.78 6.14
N VAL A 95 1.54 -6.17 5.32
CA VAL A 95 1.47 -4.76 4.98
C VAL A 95 1.26 -4.62 3.49
N TRP A 96 0.42 -3.68 3.11
CA TRP A 96 0.19 -3.35 1.71
C TRP A 96 -0.13 -1.87 1.56
N GLN A 97 0.37 -1.27 0.49
CA GLN A 97 0.07 0.11 0.13
C GLN A 97 -1.10 0.12 -0.84
N THR A 98 -2.10 0.96 -0.61
CA THR A 98 -3.12 1.22 -1.63
C THR A 98 -2.60 2.30 -2.57
N VAL A 99 -2.69 2.06 -3.89
CA VAL A 99 -2.29 3.06 -4.88
C VAL A 99 -3.39 4.11 -4.98
N GLU A 100 -3.15 5.30 -4.43
CA GLU A 100 -3.90 6.48 -4.82
C GLU A 100 -3.26 7.00 -6.11
N LYS A 101 -3.69 6.50 -7.27
CA LYS A 101 -3.57 7.35 -8.46
C LYS A 101 -4.65 8.41 -8.33
N VAL A 102 -4.36 9.45 -7.55
CA VAL A 102 -5.04 10.72 -7.75
C VAL A 102 -4.63 11.14 -9.15
N CYS A 103 -5.53 10.98 -10.10
CA CYS A 103 -5.47 11.73 -11.35
C CYS A 103 -5.55 13.20 -10.94
N MET A 104 -4.42 13.83 -10.63
CA MET A 104 -4.34 15.27 -10.75
C MET A 104 -4.47 15.52 -12.25
N VAL A 105 -5.70 15.82 -12.66
CA VAL A 105 -5.92 16.56 -13.90
C VAL A 105 -5.11 17.83 -13.67
N ASN A 106 -4.00 17.99 -14.38
CA ASN A 106 -3.27 19.25 -14.36
C ASN A 106 -4.29 20.33 -14.75
N GLU A 107 -4.52 21.28 -13.85
CA GLU A 107 -5.36 22.48 -14.04
C GLU A 107 -4.77 23.46 -15.08
N ASP A 108 -3.92 22.96 -15.99
CA ASP A 108 -3.31 23.68 -17.10
C ASP A 108 -3.76 23.10 -18.45
N THR A 109 -4.93 22.45 -18.49
CA THR A 109 -5.55 22.13 -19.78
C THR A 109 -6.35 23.33 -20.23
N ASP A 110 -5.68 24.18 -21.03
CA ASP A 110 -6.26 25.29 -21.78
C ASP A 110 -7.57 24.85 -22.45
N LEU A 111 -8.70 25.33 -21.91
CA LEU A 111 -10.06 24.97 -22.32
C LEU A 111 -10.43 25.55 -23.70
N THR A 112 -9.55 26.27 -24.37
CA THR A 112 -9.82 26.93 -25.64
C THR A 112 -9.79 25.99 -26.86
N SER A 113 -9.37 24.73 -26.72
CA SER A 113 -9.23 23.82 -27.89
C SER A 113 -10.37 22.80 -28.08
N PHE A 114 -11.39 22.79 -27.20
CA PHE A 114 -12.47 21.78 -27.27
C PHE A 114 -13.69 22.23 -28.08
N GLU A 115 -13.89 23.53 -28.33
CA GLU A 115 -15.09 24.03 -29.03
C GLU A 115 -15.03 23.86 -30.56
N ASP A 116 -13.85 23.66 -31.17
CA ASP A 116 -13.73 23.50 -32.63
C ASP A 116 -14.00 22.08 -33.16
N LYS A 117 -14.01 21.05 -32.30
CA LYS A 117 -14.18 19.64 -32.73
C LYS A 117 -15.59 19.09 -32.58
N VAL A 118 -16.49 19.81 -31.90
CA VAL A 118 -17.86 19.35 -31.68
C VAL A 118 -18.81 19.79 -32.82
N ASN A 119 -18.47 20.84 -33.58
CA ASN A 119 -19.33 21.36 -34.66
C ASN A 119 -19.09 20.73 -36.05
N THR A 120 -18.23 19.73 -36.21
CA THR A 120 -17.96 19.09 -37.53
C THR A 120 -18.57 17.69 -37.70
N ALA A 121 -19.39 17.23 -36.75
CA ALA A 121 -19.95 15.87 -36.76
C ALA A 121 -21.45 15.77 -37.10
N VAL A 122 -22.11 16.87 -37.51
CA VAL A 122 -23.53 16.86 -37.86
C VAL A 122 -23.78 17.63 -39.15
N GLU A 123 -23.43 17.03 -40.30
CA GLU A 123 -24.17 17.20 -41.57
C GLU A 123 -23.60 16.27 -42.66
N LYS A 124 -24.18 15.08 -42.78
CA LYS A 124 -24.22 14.33 -44.04
C LYS A 124 -25.60 13.69 -44.18
N PRO A 125 -26.54 14.30 -44.91
CA PRO A 125 -27.64 13.56 -45.50
C PRO A 125 -27.17 12.91 -46.81
N HIS A 126 -27.30 11.58 -46.81
CA HIS A 126 -27.43 10.66 -47.95
C HIS A 126 -27.43 11.26 -49.38
N ALA A 127 -26.46 10.82 -50.17
CA ALA A 127 -26.58 10.72 -51.62
C ALA A 127 -27.28 9.41 -52.01
N SER A 128 -28.31 9.48 -52.85
CA SER A 128 -28.83 8.46 -53.80
C SER A 128 -30.15 9.01 -54.35
N ALA A 129 -30.51 8.97 -55.63
CA ALA A 129 -29.89 8.66 -56.91
C ALA A 129 -30.81 9.28 -57.98
#